data_AF-A0A0F8YQD0-F1
#
_entry.id   AF-A0A0F8YQD0-F1
#
_cell.length_a   1.000
_cell.length_b   1.000
_cell.length_c   1.000
_cell.angle_alpha   90.00
_cell.angle_beta   90.00
_cell.angle_gamma   90.00
#
_symmetry.space_group_name_H-M   'P 1'
#
loop_
_entity.id
_entity.type
_entity.pdbx_description
1 polymer ?
#
loop_
_entity_poly.entity_id
_entity_poly.type
_entity_poly.pdbx_seq_one_letter_code
_entity_poly.pdbx_strand_id
1 'polypeptide(L)'
;LYNCIEISAFDTPNVAEGRVVIPGMVTAEDIEERRLEYGEESPMYKASVLGVFPDNLDDALVTLRDALAAKDRDLTPSGDDGSDGGPILGGATLAVDVARYGEDSTVIYRRQGPVARKVWKTQGRSLMEVAGKVRELAEDDKAVQTVVIDDTGLGGGVTDRLKEVGLPKRVRLVPFIGGARARDPKRFFNAVAEAWWLMRGAFVSGAIDIEDDRALIGQITTRRYTLQSDRTIRLESKDDMKKRGGRSPDEGDALAMTFALRERVVGASLGATKKSDWGD
;
A
#
# COMPACT_ATOMS: atom_id res chain seq x y z
N LEU A 1 38.70 -4.61 13.42
CA LEU A 1 38.03 -5.55 12.50
C LEU A 1 36.99 -6.30 13.31
N TYR A 2 35.72 -6.05 13.08
CA TYR A 2 34.63 -6.81 13.69
C TYR A 2 34.49 -8.11 12.90
N ASN A 3 34.27 -9.24 13.59
CA ASN A 3 34.00 -10.51 12.93
C ASN A 3 32.49 -10.63 12.75
N CYS A 4 32.00 -10.50 11.51
CA CYS A 4 30.59 -10.68 11.21
C CYS A 4 30.34 -12.18 11.00
N ILE A 5 29.34 -12.74 11.67
CA ILE A 5 28.91 -14.13 11.49
C ILE A 5 27.52 -14.08 10.87
N GLU A 6 27.40 -14.56 9.65
CA GLU A 6 26.12 -14.75 8.96
C GLU A 6 25.62 -16.16 9.23
N ILE A 7 24.38 -16.29 9.68
CA ILE A 7 23.71 -17.58 9.91
C ILE A 7 22.41 -17.54 9.11
N SER A 8 22.32 -18.40 8.10
CA SER A 8 21.14 -18.51 7.24
C SER A 8 20.15 -19.55 7.79
N ALA A 9 18.95 -19.58 7.22
CA ALA A 9 17.97 -20.62 7.49
C ALA A 9 18.46 -22.03 7.11
N PHE A 10 19.37 -22.13 6.13
CA PHE A 10 19.98 -23.41 5.72
C PHE A 10 20.92 -23.98 6.78
N ASP A 11 21.46 -23.13 7.66
CA ASP A 11 22.34 -23.53 8.76
C ASP A 11 21.57 -24.03 9.99
N THR A 12 20.23 -23.97 9.96
CA THR A 12 19.39 -24.43 11.08
C THR A 12 19.33 -25.96 11.13
N PRO A 13 19.29 -26.58 12.33
CA PRO A 13 19.19 -28.04 12.49
C PRO A 13 18.01 -28.66 11.75
N ASN A 14 16.89 -27.95 11.66
CA ASN A 14 15.69 -28.44 10.97
C ASN A 14 15.92 -28.63 9.46
N VAL A 15 16.68 -27.73 8.84
CA VAL A 15 16.98 -27.79 7.40
C VAL A 15 18.16 -28.70 7.14
N ALA A 16 19.22 -28.60 7.94
CA ALA A 16 20.43 -29.42 7.79
C ALA A 16 20.15 -30.92 7.95
N GLU A 17 19.25 -31.31 8.86
CA GLU A 17 18.86 -32.71 9.06
C GLU A 17 17.65 -33.15 8.22
N GLY A 18 17.02 -32.24 7.47
CA GLY A 18 15.85 -32.52 6.65
C GLY A 18 14.61 -33.00 7.44
N ARG A 19 14.52 -32.67 8.73
CA ARG A 19 13.42 -33.05 9.64
C ARG A 19 13.28 -32.02 10.76
N VAL A 20 12.11 -31.94 11.39
CA VAL A 20 11.92 -31.05 12.56
C VAL A 20 12.69 -31.63 13.76
N VAL A 21 13.81 -31.00 14.10
CA VAL A 21 14.64 -31.30 15.28
C VAL A 21 14.27 -30.38 16.44
N ILE A 22 14.07 -29.09 16.14
CA ILE A 22 13.70 -28.04 17.08
C ILE A 22 12.31 -27.50 16.66
N PRO A 23 11.26 -27.74 17.46
CA PRO A 23 9.93 -27.19 17.18
C PRO A 23 9.94 -25.67 17.07
N GLY A 24 9.32 -25.13 16.01
CA GLY A 24 9.20 -23.69 15.75
C GLY A 24 10.38 -23.05 15.01
N MET A 25 11.45 -23.79 14.72
CA MET A 25 12.56 -23.32 13.90
C MET A 25 12.28 -23.53 12.41
N VAL A 26 12.84 -22.67 11.55
CA VAL A 26 12.60 -22.67 10.09
C VAL A 26 12.82 -24.05 9.48
N THR A 27 11.89 -24.51 8.65
CA THR A 27 11.94 -25.77 7.91
C THR A 27 12.22 -25.55 6.42
N ALA A 28 12.53 -26.62 5.69
CA ALA A 28 12.70 -26.56 4.24
C ALA A 28 11.42 -26.12 3.52
N GLU A 29 10.25 -26.50 4.06
CA GLU A 29 8.95 -26.07 3.54
C GLU A 29 8.74 -24.57 3.74
N ASP A 30 9.10 -24.03 4.91
CA ASP A 30 9.03 -22.58 5.16
C ASP A 30 10.00 -21.78 4.26
N ILE A 31 11.13 -22.37 3.86
CA ILE A 31 12.06 -21.74 2.91
C ILE A 31 11.42 -21.67 1.53
N GLU A 32 10.85 -22.79 1.05
CA GLU A 32 10.18 -22.84 -0.26
C GLU A 32 8.95 -21.94 -0.31
N GLU A 33 8.16 -21.87 0.77
CA GLU A 33 7.03 -20.95 0.88
C GLU A 33 7.50 -19.50 0.71
N ARG A 34 8.53 -19.08 1.44
CA ARG A 34 9.11 -17.72 1.31
C ARG A 34 9.73 -17.48 -0.06
N ARG A 35 10.33 -18.51 -0.67
CA ARG A 35 10.91 -18.46 -2.02
C ARG A 35 9.84 -18.17 -3.05
N LEU A 36 8.71 -18.88 -2.96
CA LEU A 36 7.56 -18.68 -3.82
C LEU A 36 6.90 -17.33 -3.55
N GLU A 37 6.71 -16.97 -2.28
CA GLU A 37 6.01 -15.75 -1.87
C GLU A 37 6.78 -14.47 -2.27
N TYR A 38 8.06 -14.39 -1.93
CA TYR A 38 8.86 -13.18 -2.08
C TYR A 38 9.79 -13.18 -3.30
N GLY A 39 10.24 -14.36 -3.75
CA GLY A 39 11.32 -14.51 -4.73
C GLY A 39 12.72 -14.41 -4.08
N GLU A 40 13.66 -15.23 -4.57
CA GLU A 40 15.02 -15.37 -4.00
C GLU A 40 15.81 -14.06 -3.98
N GLU A 41 15.54 -13.16 -4.93
CA GLU A 41 16.23 -11.89 -5.05
C GLU A 41 15.68 -10.79 -4.13
N SER A 42 14.54 -11.04 -3.46
CA SER A 42 13.90 -10.04 -2.61
C SER A 42 14.71 -9.77 -1.33
N PRO A 43 14.74 -8.51 -0.84
CA PRO A 43 15.30 -8.19 0.48
C PRO A 43 14.70 -9.03 1.61
N MET A 44 13.42 -9.38 1.52
CA MET A 44 12.74 -10.19 2.53
C MET A 44 13.27 -11.63 2.53
N TYR A 45 13.44 -12.26 1.37
CA TYR A 45 14.06 -13.58 1.28
C TYR A 45 15.53 -13.55 1.73
N LYS A 46 16.30 -12.55 1.28
CA LYS A 46 17.70 -12.36 1.71
C LYS A 46 17.84 -12.20 3.22
N ALA A 47 16.98 -11.39 3.85
CA ALA A 47 17.00 -11.18 5.30
C ALA A 47 16.48 -12.38 6.09
N SER A 48 15.35 -12.96 5.68
CA SER A 48 14.67 -14.01 6.46
C SER A 48 15.16 -15.43 6.19
N VAL A 49 15.74 -15.69 5.03
CA VAL A 49 16.26 -17.00 4.61
C VAL A 49 17.78 -16.99 4.56
N LEU A 50 18.42 -15.99 3.93
CA LEU A 50 19.88 -15.99 3.77
C LEU A 50 20.62 -15.38 4.96
N GLY A 51 19.91 -14.70 5.88
CA GLY A 51 20.55 -14.00 6.99
C GLY A 51 21.39 -12.80 6.56
N VAL A 52 21.20 -12.31 5.33
CA VAL A 52 21.93 -11.18 4.76
C VAL A 52 21.14 -9.91 4.97
N PHE A 53 21.74 -8.90 5.57
CA PHE A 53 21.19 -7.55 5.61
C PHE A 53 21.43 -6.90 4.24
N PRO A 54 20.39 -6.62 3.43
CA PRO A 54 20.57 -6.06 2.10
C PRO A 54 21.09 -4.62 2.16
N ASP A 55 22.21 -4.35 1.49
CA ASP A 55 22.84 -3.02 1.40
C ASP A 55 22.00 -1.99 0.63
N ASN A 56 21.02 -2.45 -0.15
CA ASN A 56 20.21 -1.66 -1.08
C ASN A 56 19.03 -0.91 -0.41
N LEU A 57 19.26 -0.38 0.79
CA LEU A 57 18.34 0.49 1.52
C LEU A 57 18.05 1.82 0.80
N ASP A 58 18.90 2.25 -0.15
CA ASP A 58 18.82 3.60 -0.74
C ASP A 58 17.65 3.82 -1.71
N ASP A 59 17.20 2.77 -2.44
CA ASP A 59 16.15 2.89 -3.46
C ASP A 59 14.78 2.32 -3.03
N ALA A 60 14.70 1.69 -1.85
CA ALA A 60 13.46 1.09 -1.35
C ALA A 60 12.49 2.18 -0.87
N LEU A 61 11.22 2.07 -1.26
CA LEU A 61 10.25 3.11 -0.92
C LEU A 61 9.82 3.06 0.56
N VAL A 62 9.59 1.87 1.10
CA VAL A 62 9.32 1.63 2.53
C VAL A 62 10.38 0.68 3.08
N THR A 63 10.98 0.98 4.23
CA THR A 63 11.97 0.08 4.83
C THR A 63 11.26 -1.11 5.49
N LEU A 64 11.94 -2.26 5.58
CA LEU A 64 11.39 -3.42 6.29
C LEU A 64 11.08 -3.10 7.75
N ARG A 65 11.93 -2.29 8.40
CA ARG A 65 11.70 -1.81 9.76
C ARG A 65 10.39 -1.05 9.88
N ASP A 66 10.11 -0.10 8.98
CA ASP A 66 8.90 0.72 9.06
C ASP A 66 7.65 -0.09 8.74
N ALA A 67 7.75 -1.07 7.82
CA ALA A 67 6.67 -1.99 7.51
C ALA A 67 6.30 -2.91 8.69
N LEU A 68 7.31 -3.53 9.33
CA LEU A 68 7.09 -4.38 10.50
C LEU A 68 6.56 -3.56 11.69
N ALA A 69 7.08 -2.35 11.90
CA ALA A 69 6.56 -1.45 12.92
C ALA A 69 5.10 -1.05 12.66
N ALA A 70 4.65 -0.95 11.40
CA ALA A 70 3.26 -0.67 11.07
C ALA A 70 2.33 -1.85 11.34
N LYS A 71 2.79 -3.08 11.10
CA LYS A 71 2.08 -4.30 11.46
C LYS A 71 1.86 -4.42 12.97
N ASP A 72 2.88 -4.05 13.76
CA ASP A 72 2.84 -4.24 15.22
C ASP A 72 2.09 -3.13 15.97
N ARG A 73 1.52 -2.16 15.24
CA ARG A 73 0.71 -1.08 15.82
C ARG A 73 -0.72 -1.53 16.06
N ASP A 74 -1.35 -0.89 17.03
CA ASP A 74 -2.78 -1.01 17.32
C ASP A 74 -3.36 0.41 17.39
N LEU A 75 -3.62 0.98 16.22
CA LEU A 75 -4.18 2.33 16.09
C LEU A 75 -5.70 2.26 15.96
N THR A 76 -6.38 3.26 16.48
CA THR A 76 -7.83 3.39 16.31
C THR A 76 -8.16 4.13 15.01
N PRO A 77 -9.18 3.71 14.25
CA PRO A 77 -9.66 4.49 13.12
C PRO A 77 -10.10 5.89 13.56
N SER A 78 -9.47 6.93 13.01
CA SER A 78 -9.75 8.34 13.32
C SER A 78 -9.87 9.17 12.03
N GLY A 79 -10.49 10.35 12.12
CA GLY A 79 -10.51 11.32 11.01
C GLY A 79 -9.22 12.14 10.86
N ASP A 80 -8.26 11.91 11.74
CA ASP A 80 -6.93 12.51 11.70
C ASP A 80 -5.91 11.38 11.45
N ASP A 81 -5.07 11.55 10.42
CA ASP A 81 -4.06 10.58 10.01
C ASP A 81 -2.63 11.07 10.29
N GLY A 82 -2.46 12.16 11.05
CA GLY A 82 -1.16 12.63 11.52
C GLY A 82 -0.16 13.01 10.42
N SER A 83 -0.60 13.11 9.15
CA SER A 83 0.24 13.52 8.03
C SER A 83 0.28 15.06 7.91
N ASP A 84 1.37 15.62 7.35
CA ASP A 84 1.56 17.06 7.06
C ASP A 84 0.50 17.65 6.07
N GLY A 85 -0.62 16.95 5.84
CA GLY A 85 -1.66 17.27 4.87
C GLY A 85 -3.01 17.72 5.42
N GLY A 86 -3.23 17.66 6.74
CA GLY A 86 -4.53 17.94 7.36
C GLY A 86 -5.50 16.76 7.30
N PRO A 87 -6.64 16.83 8.01
CA PRO A 87 -7.55 15.69 8.18
C PRO A 87 -8.17 15.25 6.86
N ILE A 88 -8.19 13.94 6.64
CA ILE A 88 -9.06 13.30 5.64
C ILE A 88 -10.48 13.36 6.20
N LEU A 89 -11.49 13.56 5.36
CA LEU A 89 -12.90 13.35 5.75
C LEU A 89 -12.98 12.09 6.62
N GLY A 90 -13.57 12.17 7.82
CA GLY A 90 -13.51 11.11 8.83
C GLY A 90 -14.09 9.73 8.43
N GLY A 91 -14.51 9.56 7.18
CA GLY A 91 -14.92 8.30 6.60
C GLY A 91 -13.77 7.46 6.03
N ALA A 92 -14.08 6.19 5.77
CA ALA A 92 -13.19 5.25 5.14
C ALA A 92 -13.15 5.43 3.61
N THR A 93 -12.02 5.08 3.02
CA THR A 93 -11.81 4.95 1.58
C THR A 93 -11.64 3.47 1.24
N LEU A 94 -12.40 2.98 0.27
CA LEU A 94 -12.08 1.73 -0.43
C LEU A 94 -11.23 2.06 -1.65
N ALA A 95 -10.12 1.37 -1.86
CA ALA A 95 -9.32 1.45 -3.07
C ALA A 95 -9.23 0.07 -3.71
N VAL A 96 -9.47 0.02 -5.02
CA VAL A 96 -9.66 -1.22 -5.79
C VAL A 96 -8.65 -1.26 -6.92
N ASP A 97 -7.65 -2.13 -6.82
CA ASP A 97 -6.79 -2.50 -7.95
C ASP A 97 -7.44 -3.68 -8.68
N VAL A 98 -7.75 -3.51 -9.97
CA VAL A 98 -8.59 -4.43 -10.73
C VAL A 98 -7.73 -5.29 -11.65
N ALA A 99 -7.74 -6.59 -11.41
CA ALA A 99 -7.16 -7.61 -12.29
C ALA A 99 -8.20 -8.65 -12.72
N ARG A 100 -8.00 -9.25 -13.89
CA ARG A 100 -8.91 -10.29 -14.42
C ARG A 100 -8.18 -11.53 -14.92
N TYR A 101 -7.02 -11.36 -15.54
CA TYR A 101 -6.26 -12.43 -16.19
C TYR A 101 -4.83 -12.46 -15.69
N GLY A 102 -4.17 -13.60 -15.88
CA GLY A 102 -2.78 -13.80 -15.48
C GLY A 102 -2.64 -14.07 -13.99
N GLU A 103 -1.46 -13.77 -13.47
CA GLU A 103 -1.07 -14.01 -12.07
C GLU A 103 -1.48 -12.87 -11.14
N ASP A 104 -1.89 -11.72 -11.69
CA ASP A 104 -2.25 -10.53 -10.93
C ASP A 104 -3.63 -10.71 -10.25
N SER A 105 -3.80 -10.12 -9.07
CA SER A 105 -5.02 -10.24 -8.26
C SER A 105 -5.82 -8.95 -8.21
N THR A 106 -7.15 -9.05 -8.21
CA THR A 106 -7.99 -7.92 -7.77
C THR A 106 -7.86 -7.79 -6.26
N VAL A 107 -7.56 -6.59 -5.77
CA VAL A 107 -7.38 -6.30 -4.35
C VAL A 107 -8.22 -5.09 -3.96
N ILE A 108 -8.90 -5.17 -2.81
CA ILE A 108 -9.60 -4.04 -2.19
C ILE A 108 -8.99 -3.77 -0.82
N TYR A 109 -8.45 -2.56 -0.66
CA TYR A 109 -8.04 -2.03 0.63
C TYR A 109 -9.07 -1.04 1.15
N ARG A 110 -9.31 -1.10 2.46
CA ARG A 110 -10.08 -0.11 3.21
C ARG A 110 -9.11 0.67 4.09
N ARG A 111 -9.09 1.99 4.00
CA ARG A 111 -8.35 2.85 4.93
C ARG A 111 -9.26 3.88 5.59
N GLN A 112 -9.15 4.03 6.91
CA GLN A 112 -9.80 5.10 7.67
C GLN A 112 -8.78 5.73 8.63
N GLY A 113 -8.36 6.94 8.30
CA GLY A 113 -7.24 7.59 8.97
C GLY A 113 -5.97 6.71 8.90
N PRO A 114 -5.39 6.34 10.06
CA PRO A 114 -4.17 5.55 10.12
C PRO A 114 -4.40 4.04 9.91
N VAL A 115 -5.64 3.55 10.00
CA VAL A 115 -5.92 2.10 9.96
C VAL A 115 -6.23 1.68 8.53
N ALA A 116 -5.39 0.82 7.96
CA ALA A 116 -5.57 0.23 6.64
C ALA A 116 -5.70 -1.29 6.74
N ARG A 117 -6.71 -1.86 6.06
CA ARG A 117 -6.98 -3.29 6.04
C ARG A 117 -7.32 -3.79 4.64
N LYS A 118 -6.79 -4.95 4.26
CA LYS A 118 -7.21 -5.69 3.07
C LYS A 118 -8.55 -6.34 3.34
N VAL A 119 -9.59 -5.86 2.67
CA VAL A 119 -10.97 -6.36 2.86
C VAL A 119 -11.36 -7.39 1.82
N TRP A 120 -10.64 -7.46 0.70
CA TRP A 120 -10.87 -8.49 -0.32
C TRP A 120 -9.66 -8.71 -1.23
N LYS A 121 -9.42 -9.96 -1.61
CA LYS A 121 -8.46 -10.35 -2.65
C LYS A 121 -9.02 -11.52 -3.43
N THR A 122 -8.91 -11.48 -4.76
CA THR A 122 -9.38 -12.57 -5.63
C THR A 122 -8.63 -12.56 -6.96
N GLN A 123 -8.62 -13.70 -7.63
CA GLN A 123 -8.19 -13.81 -9.04
C GLN A 123 -9.38 -14.26 -9.91
N GLY A 124 -9.33 -13.96 -11.21
CA GLY A 124 -10.23 -14.54 -12.21
C GLY A 124 -11.70 -14.11 -12.18
N ARG A 125 -12.06 -13.07 -11.41
CA ARG A 125 -13.46 -12.59 -11.34
C ARG A 125 -13.84 -11.74 -12.54
N SER A 126 -15.12 -11.81 -12.92
CA SER A 126 -15.66 -10.87 -13.90
C SER A 126 -15.75 -9.45 -13.33
N LEU A 127 -15.69 -8.44 -14.20
CA LEU A 127 -15.78 -7.03 -13.78
C LEU A 127 -17.13 -6.72 -13.09
N MET A 128 -18.19 -7.46 -13.45
CA MET A 128 -19.50 -7.32 -12.82
C MET A 128 -19.51 -7.86 -11.39
N GLU A 129 -18.85 -8.99 -11.14
CA GLU A 129 -18.68 -9.53 -9.78
C GLU A 129 -17.84 -8.57 -8.92
N VAL A 130 -16.76 -8.00 -9.47
CA VAL A 130 -15.94 -7.01 -8.78
C VAL A 130 -16.77 -5.77 -8.43
N ALA A 131 -17.53 -5.22 -9.37
CA ALA A 131 -18.41 -4.08 -9.11
C ALA A 131 -19.47 -4.39 -8.04
N GLY A 132 -20.07 -5.59 -8.11
CA GLY A 132 -21.01 -6.07 -7.09
C GLY A 132 -20.37 -6.11 -5.70
N LYS A 133 -19.15 -6.65 -5.60
CA LYS A 133 -18.44 -6.74 -4.31
C LYS A 133 -18.05 -5.37 -3.76
N VAL A 134 -17.60 -4.45 -4.61
CA VAL A 134 -17.29 -3.07 -4.19
C VAL A 134 -18.53 -2.38 -3.64
N ARG A 135 -19.67 -2.54 -4.32
CA ARG A 135 -20.94 -1.99 -3.86
C ARG A 135 -21.41 -2.60 -2.54
N GLU A 136 -21.32 -3.92 -2.40
CA GLU A 136 -21.65 -4.66 -1.16
C GLU A 136 -20.83 -4.11 0.02
N LEU A 137 -19.49 -4.03 -0.13
CA LEU A 137 -18.60 -3.50 0.91
C LEU A 137 -18.93 -2.03 1.26
N ALA A 138 -19.25 -1.22 0.25
CA ALA A 138 -19.66 0.17 0.46
C ALA A 138 -21.08 0.28 1.06
N GLU A 139 -21.97 -0.71 0.90
CA GLU A 139 -23.28 -0.73 1.53
C GLU A 139 -23.19 -1.12 3.01
N ASP A 140 -22.40 -2.15 3.31
CA ASP A 140 -22.26 -2.71 4.65
C ASP A 140 -21.47 -1.79 5.59
N ASP A 141 -20.40 -1.18 5.10
CA ASP A 141 -19.59 -0.27 5.91
C ASP A 141 -20.06 1.19 5.80
N LYS A 142 -20.80 1.65 6.83
CA LYS A 142 -21.31 3.03 6.90
C LYS A 142 -20.22 4.11 6.96
N ALA A 143 -19.01 3.77 7.38
CA ALA A 143 -17.90 4.71 7.38
C ALA A 143 -17.37 4.98 5.96
N VAL A 144 -17.55 4.08 4.99
CA VAL A 144 -17.08 4.30 3.61
C VAL A 144 -17.76 5.53 3.02
N GLN A 145 -16.94 6.49 2.61
CA GLN A 145 -17.34 7.75 1.97
C GLN A 145 -16.71 7.91 0.58
N THR A 146 -15.64 7.17 0.28
CA THR A 146 -15.04 7.20 -1.05
C THR A 146 -14.68 5.79 -1.52
N VAL A 147 -14.91 5.54 -2.80
CA VAL A 147 -14.44 4.36 -3.54
C VAL A 147 -13.51 4.86 -4.64
N VAL A 148 -12.26 4.42 -4.61
CA VAL A 148 -11.24 4.66 -5.63
C VAL A 148 -11.07 3.39 -6.45
N ILE A 149 -11.15 3.49 -7.77
CA ILE A 149 -10.91 2.37 -8.68
C ILE A 149 -9.69 2.72 -9.53
N ASP A 150 -8.72 1.81 -9.69
CA ASP A 150 -7.72 1.96 -10.76
C ASP A 150 -8.46 1.82 -12.10
N ASP A 151 -8.72 2.95 -12.74
CA ASP A 151 -9.48 3.07 -13.98
C ASP A 151 -8.63 2.73 -15.21
N THR A 152 -7.34 2.42 -14.99
CA THR A 152 -6.42 2.03 -16.05
C THR A 152 -6.75 0.63 -16.56
N GLY A 153 -7.06 0.51 -17.85
CA GLY A 153 -7.32 -0.79 -18.48
C GLY A 153 -8.65 -1.40 -18.06
N LEU A 154 -8.63 -2.43 -17.20
CA LEU A 154 -9.81 -3.23 -16.86
C LEU A 154 -10.77 -2.52 -15.90
N GLY A 155 -10.27 -1.66 -15.01
CA GLY A 155 -11.10 -1.02 -14.01
C GLY A 155 -12.11 -0.02 -14.58
N GLY A 156 -11.91 0.48 -15.79
CA GLY A 156 -12.92 1.25 -16.54
C GLY A 156 -14.29 0.57 -16.57
N GLY A 157 -14.33 -0.74 -16.81
CA GLY A 157 -15.58 -1.51 -16.81
C GLY A 157 -16.24 -1.63 -15.43
N VAL A 158 -15.44 -1.64 -14.35
CA VAL A 158 -15.95 -1.63 -12.96
C VAL A 158 -16.50 -0.25 -12.63
N THR A 159 -15.75 0.82 -12.97
CA THR A 159 -16.16 2.21 -12.79
C THR A 159 -17.47 2.49 -13.51
N ASP A 160 -17.60 2.12 -14.78
CA ASP A 160 -18.81 2.35 -15.55
C ASP A 160 -19.99 1.56 -15.02
N ARG A 161 -19.77 0.31 -14.59
CA ARG A 161 -20.82 -0.48 -13.94
C ARG A 161 -21.29 0.16 -12.64
N LEU A 162 -20.39 0.66 -11.80
CA LEU A 162 -20.73 1.33 -10.55
C LEU A 162 -21.44 2.67 -10.77
N LYS A 163 -21.13 3.41 -11.85
CA LYS A 163 -21.91 4.59 -12.27
C LYS A 163 -23.34 4.22 -12.68
N GLU A 164 -23.51 3.11 -13.37
CA GLU A 164 -24.82 2.63 -13.85
C GLU A 164 -25.71 2.15 -12.69
N VAL A 165 -25.20 1.26 -11.84
CA VAL A 165 -26.00 0.65 -10.74
C VAL A 165 -26.07 1.53 -9.49
N GLY A 166 -25.18 2.51 -9.38
CA GLY A 166 -25.06 3.41 -8.25
C GLY A 166 -24.31 2.82 -7.05
N LEU A 167 -23.82 3.72 -6.22
CA LEU A 167 -23.32 3.46 -4.87
C LEU A 167 -24.24 4.15 -3.86
N PRO A 168 -24.14 3.82 -2.55
CA PRO A 168 -24.87 4.57 -1.54
C PRO A 168 -24.59 6.07 -1.65
N LYS A 169 -25.61 6.92 -1.46
CA LYS A 169 -25.53 8.38 -1.69
C LYS A 169 -24.38 9.10 -0.99
N ARG A 170 -23.88 8.55 0.13
CA ARG A 170 -22.74 9.10 0.89
C ARG A 170 -21.38 8.81 0.26
N VAL A 171 -21.32 7.91 -0.73
CA VAL A 171 -20.09 7.38 -1.29
C VAL A 171 -19.81 8.09 -2.61
N ARG A 172 -18.66 8.74 -2.69
CA ARG A 172 -18.11 9.28 -3.93
C ARG A 172 -17.34 8.19 -4.66
N LEU A 173 -17.64 7.97 -5.94
CA LEU A 173 -16.82 7.15 -6.84
C LEU A 173 -15.73 8.02 -7.47
N VAL A 174 -14.47 7.61 -7.38
CA VAL A 174 -13.32 8.33 -7.94
C VAL A 174 -12.51 7.38 -8.83
N PRO A 175 -12.48 7.59 -10.16
CA PRO A 175 -11.54 6.89 -11.00
C PRO A 175 -10.12 7.41 -10.75
N PHE A 176 -9.17 6.51 -10.61
CA PHE A 176 -7.76 6.81 -10.47
C PHE A 176 -7.01 6.31 -11.71
N ILE A 177 -6.22 7.18 -12.33
CA ILE A 177 -5.39 6.82 -13.48
C ILE A 177 -3.94 6.99 -13.04
N GLY A 178 -3.25 5.89 -12.76
CA GLY A 178 -1.89 5.94 -12.19
C GLY A 178 -0.88 6.68 -13.07
N GLY A 179 -1.04 6.57 -14.39
CA GLY A 179 -0.22 7.28 -15.38
C GLY A 179 -0.56 8.75 -15.59
N ALA A 180 -1.63 9.27 -14.95
CA ALA A 180 -2.00 10.67 -15.07
C ALA A 180 -0.97 11.60 -14.40
N ARG A 181 -1.07 12.89 -14.73
CA ARG A 181 -0.22 13.94 -14.14
C ARG A 181 -0.39 13.97 -12.63
N ALA A 182 0.72 13.98 -11.89
CA ALA A 182 0.71 14.20 -10.45
C ALA A 182 0.15 15.58 -10.08
N ARG A 183 -0.37 15.72 -8.85
CA ARG A 183 -0.80 17.02 -8.30
C ARG A 183 0.38 17.91 -7.99
N ASP A 184 1.50 17.32 -7.56
CA ASP A 184 2.80 17.99 -7.50
C ASP A 184 3.74 17.47 -8.62
N PRO A 185 3.55 17.95 -9.86
CA PRO A 185 4.33 17.49 -11.01
C PRO A 185 5.78 17.99 -10.99
N LYS A 186 6.16 18.86 -10.03
CA LYS A 186 7.57 19.25 -9.84
C LYS A 186 8.34 18.18 -9.04
N ARG A 187 7.63 17.36 -8.27
CA ARG A 187 8.21 16.32 -7.41
C ARG A 187 7.96 14.92 -7.92
N PHE A 188 6.83 14.66 -8.57
CA PHE A 188 6.42 13.32 -8.98
C PHE A 188 6.13 13.24 -10.47
N PHE A 189 6.63 12.18 -11.10
CA PHE A 189 6.45 11.94 -12.52
C PHE A 189 4.96 11.72 -12.88
N ASN A 190 4.23 10.97 -12.05
CA ASN A 190 2.83 10.63 -12.27
C ASN A 190 2.07 10.41 -10.94
N ALA A 191 0.75 10.24 -11.04
CA ALA A 191 -0.15 10.12 -9.89
C ALA A 191 0.17 8.89 -9.01
N VAL A 192 0.59 7.77 -9.60
CA VAL A 192 0.98 6.58 -8.82
C VAL A 192 2.26 6.81 -8.00
N ALA A 193 3.25 7.52 -8.55
CA ALA A 193 4.45 7.89 -7.79
C ALA A 193 4.12 8.78 -6.60
N GLU A 194 3.23 9.74 -6.78
CA GLU A 194 2.76 10.59 -5.68
C GLU A 194 2.01 9.79 -4.62
N ALA A 195 1.08 8.90 -5.01
CA ALA A 195 0.28 8.10 -4.10
C ALA A 195 1.15 7.19 -3.20
N TRP A 196 2.11 6.48 -3.81
CA TRP A 196 3.08 5.66 -3.07
C TRP A 196 3.97 6.50 -2.15
N TRP A 197 4.40 7.69 -2.59
CA TRP A 197 5.23 8.56 -1.75
C TRP A 197 4.47 9.08 -0.52
N LEU A 198 3.18 9.37 -0.66
CA LEU A 198 2.33 9.75 0.46
C LEU A 198 2.13 8.58 1.43
N MET A 199 1.89 7.38 0.90
CA MET A 199 1.82 6.15 1.69
C MET A 199 3.12 5.96 2.49
N ARG A 200 4.29 6.11 1.86
CA ARG A 200 5.59 6.07 2.55
C ARG A 200 5.66 7.05 3.71
N GLY A 201 5.13 8.26 3.54
CA GLY A 201 5.07 9.25 4.61
C GLY A 201 4.41 8.69 5.87
N ALA A 202 3.30 7.97 5.72
CA ALA A 202 2.57 7.36 6.83
C ALA A 202 3.34 6.20 7.50
N PHE A 203 4.06 5.38 6.72
CA PHE A 203 4.95 4.34 7.28
C PHE A 203 6.09 4.95 8.10
N VAL A 204 6.77 5.96 7.54
CA VAL A 204 7.94 6.60 8.16
C VAL A 204 7.57 7.42 9.39
N SER A 205 6.44 8.14 9.37
CA SER A 205 5.97 8.92 10.53
C SER A 205 5.37 8.04 11.64
N GLY A 206 5.07 6.79 11.33
CA GLY A 206 4.37 5.86 12.22
C GLY A 206 2.86 6.07 12.27
N ALA A 207 2.30 6.81 11.32
CA ALA A 207 0.88 7.11 11.22
C ALA A 207 0.09 6.10 10.37
N ILE A 208 0.55 4.84 10.33
CA ILE A 208 -0.17 3.76 9.66
C ILE A 208 -0.08 2.47 10.47
N ASP A 209 -1.22 1.79 10.54
CA ASP A 209 -1.44 0.47 11.09
C ASP A 209 -1.98 -0.41 9.96
N ILE A 210 -1.32 -1.54 9.73
CA ILE A 210 -1.68 -2.55 8.72
C ILE A 210 -1.86 -3.92 9.38
N GLU A 211 -2.54 -4.86 8.71
CA GLU A 211 -2.57 -6.25 9.19
C GLU A 211 -1.23 -6.97 9.03
N ASP A 212 -1.07 -8.13 9.70
CA ASP A 212 0.05 -9.05 9.50
C ASP A 212 -0.04 -9.73 8.13
N ASP A 213 0.32 -8.96 7.11
CA ASP A 213 0.25 -9.38 5.71
C ASP A 213 1.64 -9.41 5.09
N ARG A 214 2.17 -10.63 5.05
CA ARG A 214 3.47 -10.94 4.47
C ARG A 214 3.58 -10.52 2.99
N ALA A 215 2.50 -10.67 2.22
CA ALA A 215 2.50 -10.32 0.81
C ALA A 215 2.59 -8.80 0.62
N LEU A 216 1.79 -8.03 1.37
CA LEU A 216 1.87 -6.56 1.38
C LEU A 216 3.28 -6.09 1.79
N ILE A 217 3.81 -6.62 2.91
CA ILE A 217 5.13 -6.26 3.42
C ILE A 217 6.21 -6.53 2.37
N GLY A 218 6.19 -7.69 1.72
CA GLY A 218 7.10 -8.02 0.63
C GLY A 218 6.99 -7.05 -0.55
N GLN A 219 5.77 -6.67 -0.95
CA GLN A 219 5.56 -5.74 -2.06
C GLN A 219 6.06 -4.32 -1.76
N ILE A 220 5.73 -3.76 -0.59
CA ILE A 220 6.08 -2.37 -0.27
C ILE A 220 7.57 -2.18 0.03
N THR A 221 8.24 -3.22 0.53
CA THR A 221 9.68 -3.19 0.84
C THR A 221 10.57 -3.48 -0.36
N THR A 222 10.01 -4.09 -1.41
CA THR A 222 10.76 -4.40 -2.64
C THR A 222 10.55 -3.37 -3.75
N ARG A 223 9.48 -2.55 -3.70
CA ARG A 223 9.19 -1.54 -4.72
C ARG A 223 10.25 -0.42 -4.70
N ARG A 224 10.85 -0.18 -5.87
CA ARG A 224 11.91 0.84 -6.04
C ARG A 224 11.39 2.12 -6.64
N TYR A 225 12.10 3.22 -6.40
CA TYR A 225 11.93 4.48 -7.11
C TYR A 225 13.25 4.95 -7.69
N THR A 226 13.17 5.90 -8.63
CA THR A 226 14.33 6.56 -9.24
C THR A 226 14.10 8.06 -9.26
N LEU A 227 15.16 8.83 -9.04
CA LEU A 227 15.16 10.26 -9.30
C LEU A 227 15.53 10.50 -10.76
N GLN A 228 14.60 11.07 -11.53
CA GLN A 228 14.80 11.39 -12.94
C GLN A 228 15.71 12.61 -13.11
N SER A 229 16.20 12.86 -14.33
CA SER A 229 17.06 14.01 -14.63
C SER A 229 16.38 15.36 -14.40
N ASP A 230 15.05 15.42 -14.50
CA ASP A 230 14.22 16.58 -14.18
C ASP A 230 13.90 16.71 -12.67
N ARG A 231 14.54 15.87 -11.83
CA ARG A 231 14.37 15.75 -10.38
C ARG A 231 12.99 15.28 -9.93
N THR A 232 12.17 14.73 -10.84
CA THR A 232 10.93 14.07 -10.44
C THR A 232 11.20 12.65 -9.96
N ILE A 233 10.39 12.19 -9.02
CA ILE A 233 10.40 10.82 -8.51
C ILE A 233 9.53 9.97 -9.43
N ARG A 234 10.09 8.85 -9.89
CA ARG A 234 9.40 7.85 -10.72
C ARG A 234 9.51 6.48 -10.07
N LEU A 235 8.40 5.77 -9.94
CA LEU A 235 8.42 4.39 -9.49
C LEU A 235 8.91 3.45 -10.59
N GLU A 236 9.54 2.37 -10.16
CA GLU A 236 9.76 1.18 -10.97
C GLU A 236 8.46 0.73 -11.64
N SER A 237 8.51 0.30 -12.90
CA SER A 237 7.31 -0.19 -13.60
C SER A 237 6.94 -1.60 -13.13
N LYS A 238 5.69 -2.04 -13.34
CA LYS A 238 5.28 -3.43 -13.06
C LYS A 238 6.11 -4.42 -13.90
N ASP A 239 6.40 -4.09 -15.15
CA ASP A 239 7.20 -4.93 -16.05
C ASP A 239 8.65 -5.07 -15.57
N ASP A 240 9.27 -3.98 -15.10
CA ASP A 240 10.65 -4.03 -14.62
C ASP A 240 10.76 -4.80 -13.30
N MET A 241 9.74 -4.71 -12.42
CA MET A 241 9.63 -5.59 -11.26
C MET A 241 9.59 -7.08 -11.66
N LYS A 242 8.75 -7.44 -12.64
CA LYS A 242 8.62 -8.81 -13.14
C LYS A 242 9.95 -9.31 -13.74
N LYS A 243 10.65 -8.47 -14.51
CA LYS A 243 11.95 -8.81 -15.13
C LYS A 243 13.04 -9.15 -14.10
N ARG A 244 13.02 -8.54 -12.91
CA ARG A 244 13.97 -8.86 -11.83
C ARG A 244 13.49 -9.96 -10.87
N GLY A 245 12.48 -10.73 -11.26
CA GLY A 245 11.93 -11.84 -10.47
C GLY A 245 11.01 -11.42 -9.33
N GLY A 246 10.58 -10.16 -9.28
CA GLY A 246 9.58 -9.67 -8.33
C GLY A 246 8.15 -9.91 -8.82
N ARG A 247 7.20 -10.03 -7.89
CA ARG A 247 5.77 -10.08 -8.21
C ARG A 247 5.19 -8.67 -8.41
N SER A 248 4.06 -8.57 -9.11
CA SER A 248 3.32 -7.31 -9.22
C SER A 248 2.89 -6.83 -7.82
N PRO A 249 2.99 -5.53 -7.51
CA PRO A 249 2.68 -5.00 -6.20
C PRO A 249 1.19 -4.69 -6.05
N ASP A 250 0.28 -5.61 -6.41
CA ASP A 250 -1.17 -5.33 -6.49
C ASP A 250 -1.76 -4.88 -5.13
N GLU A 251 -1.26 -5.43 -4.02
CA GLU A 251 -1.70 -5.03 -2.67
C GLU A 251 -1.12 -3.67 -2.28
N GLY A 252 0.15 -3.43 -2.61
CA GLY A 252 0.80 -2.14 -2.42
C GLY A 252 0.17 -1.02 -3.26
N ASP A 253 -0.20 -1.31 -4.51
CA ASP A 253 -0.87 -0.36 -5.41
C ASP A 253 -2.28 -0.03 -4.88
N ALA A 254 -3.06 -1.04 -4.47
CA ALA A 254 -4.36 -0.84 -3.84
C ALA A 254 -4.25 -0.01 -2.55
N LEU A 255 -3.30 -0.31 -1.66
CA LEU A 255 -3.08 0.48 -0.46
C LEU A 255 -2.65 1.92 -0.79
N ALA A 256 -1.70 2.11 -1.70
CA ALA A 256 -1.20 3.42 -2.11
C ALA A 256 -2.33 4.30 -2.68
N MET A 257 -3.24 3.73 -3.46
CA MET A 257 -4.40 4.45 -4.00
C MET A 257 -5.31 5.04 -2.92
N THR A 258 -5.36 4.47 -1.72
CA THR A 258 -6.10 5.09 -0.60
C THR A 258 -5.51 6.45 -0.19
N PHE A 259 -4.24 6.75 -0.53
CA PHE A 259 -3.57 8.03 -0.30
C PHE A 259 -3.63 8.99 -1.49
N ALA A 260 -4.13 8.52 -2.64
CA ALA A 260 -4.24 9.35 -3.85
C ALA A 260 -5.25 10.50 -3.67
N LEU A 261 -6.22 10.35 -2.77
CA LEU A 261 -7.19 11.38 -2.46
C LEU A 261 -6.69 12.26 -1.30
N ARG A 262 -6.48 13.54 -1.60
CA ARG A 262 -6.42 14.59 -0.58
C ARG A 262 -7.63 15.46 -0.81
N GLU A 263 -8.47 15.62 0.21
CA GLU A 263 -9.40 16.73 0.22
C GLU A 263 -8.64 17.99 0.64
N ARG A 264 -8.77 19.07 -0.13
CA ARG A 264 -8.42 20.40 0.38
C ARG A 264 -9.41 20.70 1.49
N VAL A 265 -8.94 20.86 2.73
CA VAL A 265 -9.73 21.57 3.73
C VAL A 265 -9.87 23.01 3.24
N VAL A 266 -11.03 23.34 2.69
CA VAL A 266 -11.41 24.74 2.47
C VAL A 266 -11.81 25.31 3.83
N GLY A 267 -10.94 26.13 4.42
CA GLY A 267 -11.31 27.03 5.50
C GLY A 267 -10.65 26.78 6.86
N ALA A 268 -9.36 27.04 6.97
CA ALA A 268 -8.83 27.65 8.20
C ALA A 268 -8.91 29.18 8.02
N SER A 269 -10.12 29.75 8.17
CA SER A 269 -10.22 31.18 8.44
C SER A 269 -9.65 31.39 9.84
N LEU A 270 -8.36 31.76 9.91
CA LEU A 270 -7.79 32.37 11.10
C LEU A 270 -8.72 33.50 11.53
N GLY A 271 -9.29 33.35 12.71
CA GLY A 271 -10.16 34.35 13.31
C GLY A 271 -9.43 35.68 13.35
N ALA A 272 -9.89 36.63 12.55
CA ALA A 272 -9.57 38.03 12.76
C ALA A 272 -10.24 38.43 14.07
N THR A 273 -9.43 38.57 15.11
CA THR A 273 -9.81 39.10 16.41
C THR A 273 -10.54 40.42 16.20
N LYS A 274 -11.80 40.51 16.63
CA LYS A 274 -12.48 41.80 16.82
C LYS A 274 -11.63 42.62 17.79
N LYS A 275 -10.99 43.68 17.31
CA LYS A 275 -10.63 44.80 18.18
C LYS A 275 -11.94 45.47 18.61
N SER A 276 -12.24 45.32 19.88
CA SER A 276 -13.17 46.18 20.61
C SER A 276 -12.44 47.50 20.89
N ASP A 277 -12.83 48.57 20.19
CA ASP A 277 -12.50 49.92 20.62
C ASP A 277 -13.70 50.46 21.41
N TRP A 278 -13.50 50.58 22.72
CA TRP A 278 -14.29 51.37 23.66
C TRP A 278 -13.46 52.60 24.05
N GLY A 279 -14.03 53.80 23.90
CA GLY A 279 -13.66 55.09 24.56
C GLY A 279 -12.30 55.70 24.18
N ASP A 280 -12.12 57.00 23.98
CA ASP A 280 -12.88 58.21 24.31
C ASP A 280 -12.72 59.27 23.21
#